data_AF-A0A9E2CH63-F1
#
_entry.id   AF-A0A9E2CH63-F1
#
_cell.length_a   1.000
_cell.length_b   1.000
_cell.length_c   1.000
_cell.angle_alpha   90.00
_cell.angle_beta   90.00
_cell.angle_gamma   90.00
#
_symmetry.space_group_name_H-M   'P 1'
#
loop_
_entity.id
_entity.type
_entity.pdbx_description
1 polymer ?
#
loop_
_entity_poly.entity_id
_entity_poly.type
_entity_poly.pdbx_seq_one_letter_code
_entity_poly.pdbx_strand_id
1 'polypeptide(L)'
;GKFLARDAETGDRLGQSSAIFGDYALVGAYSNDDAGDASGSAYVLRVTAADDCNENESPDECDIAAGTSLDLNENGVPDECECDTHADCDDGLDCTIDVCNPATHHCEYTIDPAYCLIDDTCFEDSTVNLEADCYFCDVGLDQGDWSVRPTGSPCGDPTALDCDLADTCDGLGWCLDNLADNWTPCSDEGNDCTNDVCAAGGCVHPFLASGAPCGDPSDTECTAPDTCDGLGACLNNHAENGAECSDGLFCDGSEFCMDGMCESFDPPCGDPGMACDEVVDLCYCYDLVACNGRYVDVNATGPTHDGSSWCQAYTSLQVALEAVVAAGGSIPELWVAQGTYRPSGRLYPDDPRSATFSLLNGLAIRGGFAGCNAPNPDRRDVTRYETVLTGELDDRGLRAYSVVTCSSTIETAVLDGFTVIRGSADTSFFASGGGMFGSWASPTLIDCYFHTNFASGYGGAVSLSNGHARLFNCRFAGNTAPIGGGAGQLGR
;
A
#
# COMPACT_ATOMS: atom_id res chain seq x y z
N GLY A 1 -77.88 52.33 28.45
CA GLY A 1 -78.94 53.19 29.05
C GLY A 1 -79.75 53.86 27.96
N LYS A 2 -81.02 54.22 28.22
CA LYS A 2 -81.84 54.99 27.28
C LYS A 2 -81.52 56.48 27.44
N PHE A 3 -81.22 57.20 26.36
CA PHE A 3 -81.04 58.65 26.41
C PHE A 3 -82.34 59.31 26.87
N LEU A 4 -82.29 60.08 27.96
CA LEU A 4 -83.41 60.83 28.51
C LEU A 4 -83.07 62.32 28.44
N ALA A 5 -83.96 63.11 27.83
CA ALA A 5 -83.88 64.55 27.91
C ALA A 5 -84.22 65.00 29.34
N ARG A 6 -83.49 66.00 29.86
CA ARG A 6 -83.65 66.48 31.25
C ARG A 6 -84.99 67.16 31.50
N ASP A 7 -85.65 67.60 30.44
CA ASP A 7 -86.92 68.32 30.38
C ASP A 7 -88.06 67.47 29.78
N ALA A 8 -87.87 66.14 29.63
CA ALA A 8 -88.85 65.29 28.95
C ALA A 8 -90.26 65.32 29.59
N GLU A 9 -91.26 65.73 28.81
CA GLU A 9 -92.67 65.69 29.20
C GLU A 9 -93.46 64.55 28.52
N THR A 10 -94.70 64.30 29.00
CA THR A 10 -95.54 63.22 28.46
C THR A 10 -96.07 63.59 27.08
N GLY A 11 -95.51 62.97 26.04
CA GLY A 11 -95.89 63.22 24.65
C GLY A 11 -94.69 63.51 23.75
N ASP A 12 -93.57 63.90 24.36
CA ASP A 12 -92.34 64.25 23.66
C ASP A 12 -91.75 63.06 22.91
N ARG A 13 -91.20 63.37 21.73
CA ARG A 13 -90.51 62.39 20.88
C ARG A 13 -89.05 62.79 20.73
N LEU A 14 -88.17 62.06 21.40
CA LEU A 14 -86.72 62.21 21.30
C LEU A 14 -86.15 61.27 20.23
N GLY A 15 -85.23 61.77 19.40
CA GLY A 15 -84.40 60.93 18.52
C GLY A 15 -85.04 60.59 17.17
N GLN A 16 -85.95 61.41 16.64
CA GLN A 16 -86.43 61.24 15.27
C GLN A 16 -85.33 61.51 14.24
N SER A 17 -84.43 62.44 14.54
CA SER A 17 -83.22 62.72 13.79
C SER A 17 -82.03 62.78 14.74
N SER A 18 -80.94 62.11 14.37
CA SER A 18 -79.69 62.11 15.13
C SER A 18 -78.51 62.24 14.19
N ALA A 19 -77.51 63.01 14.61
CA ALA A 19 -76.22 63.11 13.93
C ALA A 19 -75.10 62.95 14.97
N ILE A 20 -74.06 62.23 14.60
CA ILE A 20 -72.86 62.08 15.43
C ILE A 20 -71.69 62.67 14.65
N PHE A 21 -70.90 63.51 15.31
CA PHE A 21 -69.68 64.08 14.74
C PHE A 21 -68.61 64.20 15.83
N GLY A 22 -67.57 63.36 15.73
CA GLY A 22 -66.58 63.17 16.78
C GLY A 22 -67.25 62.70 18.08
N ASP A 23 -66.79 63.26 19.19
CA ASP A 23 -67.27 62.98 20.53
C ASP A 23 -68.62 63.66 20.83
N TYR A 24 -69.37 64.11 19.82
CA TYR A 24 -70.63 64.79 20.02
C TYR A 24 -71.79 64.10 19.30
N ALA A 25 -72.88 63.85 20.03
CA ALA A 25 -74.15 63.42 19.48
C ALA A 25 -75.17 64.58 19.55
N LEU A 26 -75.70 64.97 18.40
CA LEU A 26 -76.81 65.91 18.28
C LEU A 26 -78.11 65.13 18.07
N VAL A 27 -79.07 65.31 18.97
CA VAL A 27 -80.35 64.58 18.96
C VAL A 27 -81.50 65.58 18.87
N GLY A 28 -82.31 65.46 17.82
CA GLY A 28 -83.50 66.28 17.60
C GLY A 28 -84.75 65.72 18.27
N ALA A 29 -85.59 66.62 18.80
CA ALA A 29 -86.89 66.35 19.37
C ALA A 29 -87.96 67.25 18.72
N TYR A 30 -88.51 66.80 17.58
CA TYR A 30 -89.39 67.59 16.70
C TYR A 30 -90.83 67.83 17.22
N SER A 31 -91.18 67.30 18.38
CA SER A 31 -92.48 67.50 19.04
C SER A 31 -92.30 67.82 20.52
N ASN A 32 -91.17 68.41 20.87
CA ASN A 32 -91.02 69.07 22.15
C ASN A 32 -91.61 70.48 22.00
N ASP A 33 -92.72 70.70 22.69
CA ASP A 33 -93.63 71.85 22.51
C ASP A 33 -93.44 72.91 23.61
N ASP A 34 -92.30 72.88 24.30
CA ASP A 34 -91.97 73.74 25.46
C ASP A 34 -91.97 75.25 25.12
N ALA A 35 -91.96 75.61 23.82
CA ALA A 35 -92.02 76.97 23.30
C ALA A 35 -93.12 77.21 22.24
N GLY A 36 -94.11 76.32 22.12
CA GLY A 36 -95.26 76.43 21.21
C GLY A 36 -95.47 75.18 20.34
N ASP A 37 -96.62 75.07 19.66
CA ASP A 37 -96.97 73.89 18.84
C ASP A 37 -95.87 73.57 17.80
N ALA A 38 -95.26 72.39 17.92
CA ALA A 38 -94.17 71.89 17.07
C ALA A 38 -92.89 72.75 17.08
N SER A 39 -92.59 73.44 18.19
CA SER A 39 -91.40 74.29 18.31
C SER A 39 -90.09 73.54 18.12
N GLY A 40 -90.02 72.31 18.62
CA GLY A 40 -88.88 71.41 18.51
C GLY A 40 -87.65 71.83 19.32
N SER A 41 -86.90 70.84 19.82
CA SER A 41 -85.65 71.03 20.59
C SER A 41 -84.49 70.22 20.01
N ALA A 42 -83.25 70.63 20.29
CA ALA A 42 -82.04 69.90 19.89
C ALA A 42 -81.04 69.80 21.05
N TYR A 43 -80.58 68.59 21.34
CA TYR A 43 -79.66 68.30 22.45
C TYR A 43 -78.28 67.94 21.90
N VAL A 44 -77.24 68.60 22.39
CA VAL A 44 -75.83 68.25 22.12
C VAL A 44 -75.28 67.49 23.31
N LEU A 45 -74.90 66.23 23.13
CA LEU A 45 -74.26 65.39 24.13
C LEU A 45 -72.79 65.21 23.77
N ARG A 46 -71.88 65.27 24.75
CA ARG A 46 -70.48 64.91 24.57
C ARG A 46 -70.25 63.49 25.10
N VAL A 47 -69.63 62.63 24.32
CA VAL A 47 -69.28 61.24 24.61
C VAL A 47 -67.77 61.16 24.70
N THR A 48 -67.20 61.25 25.90
CA THR A 48 -65.76 61.02 26.12
C THR A 48 -65.56 59.58 26.60
N ALA A 49 -64.57 58.88 26.06
CA ALA A 49 -63.98 57.72 26.73
C ALA A 49 -63.39 58.26 28.04
N ALA A 50 -63.84 57.75 29.17
CA ALA A 50 -63.22 58.07 30.45
C ALA A 50 -62.07 57.10 30.68
N ASP A 51 -61.05 57.55 31.40
CA ASP A 51 -59.91 56.71 31.79
C ASP A 51 -60.44 55.52 32.62
N ASP A 52 -60.02 54.31 32.25
CA ASP A 52 -60.48 53.00 32.79
C ASP A 52 -59.24 52.08 32.78
N CYS A 53 -58.41 52.22 33.80
CA CYS A 53 -57.09 51.60 33.85
C CYS A 53 -57.14 50.09 34.11
N ASN A 54 -58.22 49.59 34.71
CA ASN A 54 -58.44 48.16 34.94
C ASN A 54 -59.29 47.51 33.82
N GLU A 55 -59.60 48.27 32.75
CA GLU A 55 -60.35 47.89 31.54
C GLU A 55 -61.68 47.18 31.84
N ASN A 56 -62.35 47.54 32.94
CA ASN A 56 -63.56 46.87 33.38
C ASN A 56 -64.86 47.48 32.77
N GLU A 57 -64.71 48.42 31.84
CA GLU A 57 -65.74 49.25 31.20
C GLU A 57 -66.42 50.27 32.14
N SER A 58 -65.88 50.45 33.35
CA SER A 58 -66.24 51.49 34.32
C SER A 58 -65.11 52.52 34.39
N PRO A 59 -65.41 53.82 34.25
CA PRO A 59 -64.40 54.85 34.44
C PRO A 59 -63.73 54.79 35.82
N ASP A 60 -62.45 55.12 35.92
CA ASP A 60 -61.68 55.17 37.17
C ASP A 60 -62.37 56.06 38.23
N GLU A 61 -62.89 57.22 37.81
CA GLU A 61 -63.67 58.11 38.68
C GLU A 61 -64.95 57.45 39.23
N CYS A 62 -65.55 56.53 38.46
CA CYS A 62 -66.71 55.77 38.88
C CYS A 62 -66.32 54.64 39.84
N ASP A 63 -65.16 54.02 39.63
CA ASP A 63 -64.67 52.94 40.46
C ASP A 63 -64.24 53.41 41.86
N ILE A 64 -63.55 54.56 41.92
CA ILE A 64 -63.22 55.23 43.19
C ILE A 64 -64.51 55.65 43.91
N ALA A 65 -65.46 56.27 43.19
CA ALA A 65 -66.72 56.71 43.77
C ALA A 65 -67.60 55.54 44.24
N ALA A 66 -67.54 54.38 43.56
CA ALA A 66 -68.24 53.16 43.94
C ALA A 66 -67.51 52.39 45.06
N GLY A 67 -66.26 52.73 45.35
CA GLY A 67 -65.38 52.02 46.28
C GLY A 67 -64.98 50.63 45.80
N THR A 68 -65.08 50.38 44.49
CA THR A 68 -64.61 49.15 43.84
C THR A 68 -63.10 49.18 43.63
N SER A 69 -62.53 50.37 43.47
CA SER A 69 -61.09 50.61 43.54
C SER A 69 -60.77 51.58 44.68
N LEU A 70 -59.61 51.39 45.31
CA LEU A 70 -59.14 52.25 46.40
C LEU A 70 -58.39 53.45 45.81
N ASP A 71 -58.52 54.60 46.46
CA ASP A 71 -57.71 55.79 46.23
C ASP A 71 -57.36 56.32 47.63
N LEU A 72 -56.40 55.66 48.27
CA LEU A 72 -56.05 55.92 49.66
C LEU A 72 -55.35 57.27 49.84
N ASN A 73 -54.73 57.78 48.78
CA ASN A 73 -54.00 59.03 48.77
C ASN A 73 -54.84 60.23 48.28
N GLU A 74 -56.08 59.97 47.82
CA GLU A 74 -57.09 60.93 47.33
C GLU A 74 -56.61 61.76 46.12
N ASN A 75 -55.77 61.19 45.25
CA ASN A 75 -55.25 61.90 44.06
C ASN A 75 -56.14 61.75 42.81
N GLY A 76 -57.19 60.93 42.87
CA GLY A 76 -58.13 60.69 41.79
C GLY A 76 -57.73 59.61 40.79
N VAL A 77 -56.67 58.83 41.07
CA VAL A 77 -56.24 57.65 40.33
C VAL A 77 -56.38 56.43 41.25
N PRO A 78 -56.96 55.30 40.81
CA PRO A 78 -57.02 54.09 41.63
C PRO A 78 -55.63 53.62 42.06
N ASP A 79 -55.44 53.24 43.33
CA ASP A 79 -54.18 52.71 43.89
C ASP A 79 -53.66 51.49 43.09
N GLU A 80 -54.56 50.68 42.53
CA GLU A 80 -54.20 49.54 41.65
C GLU A 80 -53.59 49.96 40.31
N CYS A 81 -53.69 51.25 39.99
CA CYS A 81 -53.16 51.89 38.80
C CYS A 81 -51.98 52.82 39.14
N GLU A 82 -51.44 52.71 40.36
CA GLU A 82 -50.23 53.38 40.81
C GLU A 82 -49.06 52.38 40.92
N CYS A 83 -47.85 52.74 40.47
CA CYS A 83 -46.65 51.93 40.73
C CYS A 83 -46.15 52.19 42.16
N ASP A 84 -46.34 51.23 43.07
CA ASP A 84 -45.92 51.36 44.47
C ASP A 84 -44.51 50.79 44.72
N THR A 85 -44.05 49.83 43.90
CA THR A 85 -42.71 49.23 44.01
C THR A 85 -42.03 49.01 42.66
N HIS A 86 -40.69 48.87 42.68
CA HIS A 86 -39.87 48.55 41.51
C HIS A 86 -40.35 47.29 40.75
N ALA A 87 -40.99 46.34 41.44
CA ALA A 87 -41.46 45.09 40.85
C ALA A 87 -42.72 45.24 39.97
N ASP A 88 -43.43 46.37 40.09
CA ASP A 88 -44.66 46.63 39.32
C ASP A 88 -44.37 47.33 37.98
N CYS A 89 -43.11 47.70 37.73
CA CYS A 89 -42.66 48.37 36.51
C CYS A 89 -41.89 47.48 35.53
N ASP A 90 -41.74 46.19 35.82
CA ASP A 90 -40.99 45.24 34.98
C ASP A 90 -41.60 45.16 33.57
N ASP A 91 -40.88 45.65 32.56
CA ASP A 91 -41.31 45.61 31.16
C ASP A 91 -41.02 44.27 30.47
N GLY A 92 -40.42 43.32 31.22
CA GLY A 92 -40.05 42.00 30.75
C GLY A 92 -38.75 41.95 29.95
N LEU A 93 -37.98 43.05 29.91
CA LEU A 93 -36.66 43.09 29.26
C LEU A 93 -35.55 43.08 30.32
N ASP A 94 -34.79 41.99 30.38
CA ASP A 94 -33.69 41.85 31.35
C ASP A 94 -32.57 42.91 31.21
N CYS A 95 -32.54 43.64 30.09
CA CYS A 95 -31.54 44.67 29.79
C CYS A 95 -31.99 46.10 30.10
N THR A 96 -33.15 46.31 30.70
CA THR A 96 -33.62 47.61 31.19
C THR A 96 -33.55 47.66 32.72
N ILE A 97 -33.37 48.86 33.24
CA ILE A 97 -33.51 49.19 34.66
C ILE A 97 -34.84 49.92 34.79
N ASP A 98 -35.81 49.26 35.42
CA ASP A 98 -37.20 49.70 35.45
C ASP A 98 -37.51 50.54 36.68
N VAL A 99 -37.34 51.85 36.62
CA VAL A 99 -37.50 52.71 37.80
C VAL A 99 -38.92 53.26 37.86
N CYS A 100 -39.66 52.93 38.91
CA CYS A 100 -40.88 53.68 39.22
C CYS A 100 -40.51 55.10 39.70
N ASN A 101 -41.01 56.13 39.03
CA ASN A 101 -40.83 57.52 39.44
C ASN A 101 -41.89 57.88 40.50
N PRO A 102 -41.52 58.05 41.78
CA PRO A 102 -42.47 58.28 42.86
C PRO A 102 -43.11 59.68 42.84
N ALA A 103 -42.65 60.59 41.96
CA ALA A 103 -43.25 61.92 41.81
C ALA A 103 -44.33 61.97 40.73
N THR A 104 -44.28 61.07 39.75
CA THR A 104 -45.22 61.02 38.62
C THR A 104 -46.01 59.71 38.55
N HIS A 105 -45.68 58.73 39.39
CA HIS A 105 -46.29 57.39 39.44
C HIS A 105 -46.25 56.68 38.07
N HIS A 106 -45.20 56.96 37.28
CA HIS A 106 -44.96 56.37 35.97
C HIS A 106 -43.66 55.55 36.00
N CYS A 107 -43.62 54.48 35.22
CA CYS A 107 -42.41 53.70 35.00
C CYS A 107 -41.48 54.42 34.01
N GLU A 108 -40.21 54.55 34.40
CA GLU A 108 -39.13 55.06 33.57
C GLU A 108 -38.15 53.93 33.28
N TYR A 109 -37.84 53.76 32.00
CA TYR A 109 -36.98 52.69 31.50
C TYR A 109 -35.66 53.27 31.03
N THR A 110 -34.55 52.75 31.54
CA THR A 110 -33.21 53.08 31.05
C THR A 110 -32.46 51.79 30.76
N ILE A 111 -31.70 51.74 29.67
CA ILE A 111 -30.90 50.56 29.31
C ILE A 111 -29.84 50.33 30.41
N ASP A 112 -29.76 49.09 30.91
CA ASP A 112 -28.73 48.68 31.87
C ASP A 112 -27.34 48.87 31.25
N PRO A 113 -26.37 49.52 31.94
CA PRO A 113 -25.01 49.72 31.44
C PRO A 113 -24.24 48.46 31.00
N ALA A 114 -24.70 47.26 31.36
CA ALA A 114 -24.10 45.99 30.95
C ALA A 114 -24.63 45.44 29.61
N TYR A 115 -25.63 46.08 29.00
CA TYR A 115 -26.33 45.58 27.83
C TYR A 115 -26.53 46.63 26.73
N CYS A 116 -26.76 46.16 25.50
CA CYS A 116 -27.39 46.91 24.43
C CYS A 116 -28.84 46.45 24.26
N LEU A 117 -29.73 47.38 23.92
CA LEU A 117 -31.11 47.13 23.50
C LEU A 117 -31.24 47.51 22.02
N ILE A 118 -31.23 46.52 21.13
CA ILE A 118 -31.24 46.71 19.68
C ILE A 118 -32.45 45.99 19.11
N ASP A 119 -33.34 46.72 18.43
CA ASP A 119 -34.61 46.19 17.88
C ASP A 119 -35.42 45.37 18.90
N ASP A 120 -35.64 45.95 20.10
CA ASP A 120 -36.37 45.33 21.24
C ASP A 120 -35.76 44.02 21.76
N THR A 121 -34.50 43.74 21.43
CA THR A 121 -33.78 42.54 21.89
C THR A 121 -32.57 42.92 22.74
N CYS A 122 -32.42 42.22 23.87
CA CYS A 122 -31.32 42.41 24.79
C CYS A 122 -30.06 41.64 24.36
N PHE A 123 -28.93 42.33 24.28
CA PHE A 123 -27.62 41.74 23.99
C PHE A 123 -26.62 42.12 25.09
N GLU A 124 -25.89 41.12 25.61
CA GLU A 124 -24.77 41.37 26.51
C GLU A 124 -23.64 42.11 25.79
N ASP A 125 -22.85 42.90 26.53
CA ASP A 125 -21.65 43.53 25.99
C ASP A 125 -20.77 42.53 25.22
N SER A 126 -20.22 42.98 24.11
CA SER A 126 -19.41 42.19 23.19
C SER A 126 -20.14 41.09 22.39
N THR A 127 -21.47 40.98 22.47
CA THR A 127 -22.23 40.02 21.65
C THR A 127 -22.12 40.37 20.17
N VAL A 128 -21.80 39.39 19.31
CA VAL A 128 -21.65 39.56 17.86
C VAL A 128 -23.01 39.40 17.16
N ASN A 129 -23.29 40.27 16.18
CA ASN A 129 -24.45 40.13 15.31
C ASN A 129 -24.22 39.00 14.30
N LEU A 130 -24.94 37.88 14.40
CA LEU A 130 -24.78 36.71 13.53
C LEU A 130 -25.29 36.88 12.09
N GLU A 131 -26.03 37.96 11.81
CA GLU A 131 -26.46 38.31 10.44
C GLU A 131 -25.48 39.29 9.77
N ALA A 132 -24.62 39.93 10.57
CA ALA A 132 -23.63 40.90 10.14
C ALA A 132 -22.40 40.87 11.08
N ASP A 133 -21.61 39.80 11.02
CA ASP A 133 -20.57 39.44 12.00
C ASP A 133 -19.46 40.48 12.25
N CYS A 134 -19.38 41.52 11.43
CA CYS A 134 -18.54 42.70 11.66
C CYS A 134 -19.18 43.78 12.54
N TYR A 135 -20.31 43.45 13.16
CA TYR A 135 -21.02 44.28 14.12
C TYR A 135 -21.16 43.56 15.46
N PHE A 136 -21.14 44.34 16.54
CA PHE A 136 -21.23 43.83 17.89
C PHE A 136 -21.88 44.85 18.84
N CYS A 137 -22.43 44.36 19.95
CA CYS A 137 -22.89 45.21 21.03
C CYS A 137 -21.66 45.78 21.75
N ASP A 138 -21.56 47.10 21.79
CA ASP A 138 -20.53 47.84 22.53
C ASP A 138 -21.22 48.85 23.44
N VAL A 139 -21.35 48.47 24.71
CA VAL A 139 -22.04 49.30 25.72
C VAL A 139 -21.32 50.63 25.99
N GLY A 140 -20.05 50.74 25.60
CA GLY A 140 -19.24 51.95 25.73
C GLY A 140 -19.37 52.93 24.57
N LEU A 141 -19.92 52.51 23.42
CA LEU A 141 -20.09 53.34 22.24
C LEU A 141 -21.55 53.68 21.98
N ASP A 142 -22.41 52.67 21.80
CA ASP A 142 -23.84 52.86 21.54
C ASP A 142 -24.63 51.65 22.06
N GLN A 143 -25.56 51.91 22.97
CA GLN A 143 -26.43 50.89 23.57
C GLN A 143 -27.73 50.68 22.79
N GLY A 144 -28.05 51.54 21.81
CA GLY A 144 -29.29 51.48 21.04
C GLY A 144 -29.13 50.97 19.60
N ASP A 145 -27.91 50.70 19.15
CA ASP A 145 -27.60 50.24 17.80
C ASP A 145 -26.32 49.39 17.78
N TRP A 146 -26.11 48.66 16.69
CA TRP A 146 -24.93 47.84 16.48
C TRP A 146 -23.68 48.68 16.20
N SER A 147 -22.60 48.43 16.94
CA SER A 147 -21.29 49.06 16.72
C SER A 147 -20.43 48.27 15.75
N VAL A 148 -19.58 48.94 14.96
CA VAL A 148 -18.63 48.28 14.04
C VAL A 148 -17.46 47.67 14.80
N ARG A 149 -17.10 46.42 14.47
CA ARG A 149 -15.94 45.74 15.04
C ARG A 149 -14.63 46.31 14.48
N PRO A 150 -13.53 46.31 15.26
CA PRO A 150 -12.22 46.77 14.79
C PRO A 150 -11.67 45.98 13.59
N THR A 151 -10.81 46.62 12.79
CA THR A 151 -10.08 45.97 11.70
C THR A 151 -9.34 44.72 12.18
N GLY A 152 -9.46 43.60 11.46
CA GLY A 152 -8.84 42.31 11.82
C GLY A 152 -9.69 41.42 12.72
N SER A 153 -10.88 41.85 13.12
CA SER A 153 -11.82 41.00 13.88
C SER A 153 -12.33 39.84 13.00
N PRO A 154 -12.46 38.62 13.53
CA PRO A 154 -12.93 37.46 12.75
C PRO A 154 -14.40 37.60 12.37
N CYS A 155 -14.75 37.30 11.13
CA CYS A 155 -16.12 37.31 10.62
C CYS A 155 -16.27 36.19 9.58
N GLY A 156 -17.47 35.92 9.07
CA GLY A 156 -17.63 35.06 7.89
C GLY A 156 -17.16 33.63 8.12
N ASP A 157 -16.37 33.08 7.18
CA ASP A 157 -15.84 31.72 7.31
C ASP A 157 -14.68 31.69 8.33
N PRO A 158 -14.82 30.97 9.46
CA PRO A 158 -13.76 30.88 10.46
C PRO A 158 -12.67 29.88 10.08
N THR A 159 -12.82 29.13 8.98
CA THR A 159 -11.86 28.11 8.57
C THR A 159 -10.64 28.75 7.92
N ALA A 160 -9.48 28.45 8.48
CA ALA A 160 -8.20 28.79 7.85
C ALA A 160 -7.70 27.54 7.12
N LEU A 161 -7.85 27.55 5.80
CA LEU A 161 -7.22 26.61 4.86
C LEU A 161 -6.06 27.32 4.16
N ASP A 162 -5.19 26.55 3.50
CA ASP A 162 -3.97 27.12 2.89
C ASP A 162 -4.25 28.21 1.86
N CYS A 163 -5.40 28.14 1.18
CA CYS A 163 -5.80 29.09 0.14
C CYS A 163 -6.92 30.06 0.54
N ASP A 164 -7.48 29.86 1.72
CA ASP A 164 -8.63 30.59 2.23
C ASP A 164 -8.39 30.85 3.72
N LEU A 165 -7.81 32.00 4.03
CA LEU A 165 -7.51 32.37 5.41
C LEU A 165 -8.80 32.87 6.06
N ALA A 166 -8.89 32.75 7.38
CA ALA A 166 -10.03 33.26 8.13
C ALA A 166 -10.32 34.73 7.77
N ASP A 167 -11.59 35.01 7.44
CA ASP A 167 -12.03 36.33 7.01
C ASP A 167 -11.93 37.34 8.15
N THR A 168 -11.71 38.61 7.77
CA THR A 168 -11.56 39.67 8.76
C THR A 168 -12.32 40.94 8.40
N CYS A 169 -12.77 41.65 9.43
CA CYS A 169 -13.43 42.92 9.28
C CYS A 169 -12.45 44.01 8.84
N ASP A 170 -12.91 44.92 7.98
CA ASP A 170 -12.14 46.08 7.53
C ASP A 170 -12.16 47.26 8.52
N GLY A 171 -13.05 47.21 9.53
CA GLY A 171 -13.28 48.31 10.48
C GLY A 171 -14.30 49.35 10.00
N LEU A 172 -14.95 49.10 8.86
CA LEU A 172 -16.04 49.90 8.28
C LEU A 172 -17.37 49.10 8.21
N GLY A 173 -17.39 47.89 8.76
CA GLY A 173 -18.57 47.01 8.79
C GLY A 173 -18.60 45.95 7.70
N TRP A 174 -17.55 45.83 6.86
CA TRP A 174 -17.47 44.79 5.84
C TRP A 174 -16.58 43.64 6.30
N CYS A 175 -17.08 42.42 6.11
CA CYS A 175 -16.26 41.22 6.18
C CYS A 175 -15.53 41.05 4.84
N LEU A 176 -14.20 40.93 4.89
CA LEU A 176 -13.37 40.76 3.70
C LEU A 176 -12.87 39.32 3.61
N ASP A 177 -13.16 38.68 2.47
CA ASP A 177 -12.59 37.40 2.08
C ASP A 177 -11.06 37.49 2.08
N ASN A 178 -10.40 36.66 2.88
CA ASN A 178 -8.94 36.70 3.03
C ASN A 178 -8.26 35.58 2.22
N LEU A 179 -8.48 35.60 0.90
CA LEU A 179 -7.94 34.60 -0.01
C LEU A 179 -6.40 34.72 -0.11
N ALA A 180 -5.72 33.58 -0.09
CA ALA A 180 -4.29 33.57 -0.38
C ALA A 180 -4.02 34.03 -1.82
N ASP A 181 -2.89 34.70 -2.04
CA ASP A 181 -2.46 35.10 -3.38
C ASP A 181 -2.40 33.87 -4.30
N ASN A 182 -2.83 34.04 -5.55
CA ASN A 182 -2.66 33.00 -6.56
C ASN A 182 -1.18 32.60 -6.64
N TRP A 183 -0.91 31.30 -6.81
CA TRP A 183 0.43 30.70 -6.83
C TRP A 183 1.10 30.53 -5.46
N THR A 184 0.42 30.87 -4.36
CA THR A 184 0.88 30.47 -3.02
C THR A 184 0.84 28.94 -2.90
N PRO A 185 1.89 28.27 -2.41
CA PRO A 185 1.87 26.82 -2.19
C PRO A 185 0.78 26.42 -1.18
N CYS A 186 0.07 25.33 -1.47
CA CYS A 186 -0.94 24.76 -0.57
C CYS A 186 -0.64 23.29 -0.26
N SER A 187 -1.52 22.66 0.53
CA SER A 187 -1.43 21.24 0.90
C SER A 187 -1.20 20.36 -0.32
N ASP A 188 -0.14 19.57 -0.22
CA ASP A 188 0.29 18.60 -1.22
C ASP A 188 -0.70 17.42 -1.28
N GLU A 189 -1.17 17.07 -2.49
CA GLU A 189 -2.09 15.95 -2.69
C GLU A 189 -1.37 14.58 -2.69
N GLY A 190 -0.05 14.57 -2.58
CA GLY A 190 0.81 13.39 -2.66
C GLY A 190 1.11 12.97 -4.09
N ASN A 191 0.91 13.86 -5.06
CA ASN A 191 1.22 13.63 -6.47
C ASN A 191 2.38 14.52 -6.91
N ASP A 192 3.57 13.92 -7.04
CA ASP A 192 4.79 14.61 -7.48
C ASP A 192 4.67 15.26 -8.88
N CYS A 193 3.65 14.90 -9.67
CA CYS A 193 3.39 15.45 -10.99
C CYS A 193 2.39 16.61 -11.04
N THR A 194 1.99 17.14 -9.89
CA THR A 194 1.22 18.38 -9.78
C THR A 194 2.04 19.48 -9.12
N ASN A 195 1.63 20.72 -9.34
CA ASN A 195 2.18 21.87 -8.63
C ASN A 195 1.06 22.51 -7.80
N ASP A 196 0.95 22.12 -6.55
CA ASP A 196 -0.17 22.46 -5.68
C ASP A 196 -0.10 23.92 -5.25
N VAL A 197 -1.01 24.71 -5.79
CA VAL A 197 -1.04 26.16 -5.60
C VAL A 197 -2.45 26.68 -5.43
N CYS A 198 -2.56 27.82 -4.75
CA CYS A 198 -3.82 28.51 -4.61
C CYS A 198 -4.27 29.14 -5.93
N ALA A 199 -5.54 28.96 -6.26
CA ALA A 199 -6.24 29.71 -7.28
C ALA A 199 -7.69 29.97 -6.85
N ALA A 200 -8.05 31.24 -6.72
CA ALA A 200 -9.41 31.70 -6.37
C ALA A 200 -9.98 31.03 -5.10
N GLY A 201 -9.20 31.02 -4.02
CA GLY A 201 -9.61 30.47 -2.71
C GLY A 201 -9.50 28.95 -2.58
N GLY A 202 -9.31 28.22 -3.69
CA GLY A 202 -9.10 26.77 -3.66
C GLY A 202 -7.64 26.37 -3.90
N CYS A 203 -7.22 25.25 -3.31
CA CYS A 203 -6.01 24.56 -3.72
C CYS A 203 -6.28 23.87 -5.07
N VAL A 204 -5.48 24.18 -6.08
CA VAL A 204 -5.55 23.58 -7.41
C VAL A 204 -4.25 22.84 -7.72
N HIS A 205 -4.36 21.79 -8.51
CA HIS A 205 -3.28 20.83 -8.79
C HIS A 205 -2.94 20.80 -10.29
N PRO A 206 -2.44 21.90 -10.89
CA PRO A 206 -2.03 21.91 -12.28
C PRO A 206 -0.90 20.92 -12.54
N PHE A 207 -1.02 20.13 -13.62
CA PHE A 207 0.00 19.16 -14.01
C PHE A 207 1.31 19.84 -14.37
N LEU A 208 2.41 19.27 -13.89
CA LEU A 208 3.75 19.62 -14.31
C LEU A 208 3.95 19.27 -15.79
N ALA A 209 4.89 19.96 -16.43
CA ALA A 209 5.24 19.70 -17.84
C ALA A 209 5.80 18.28 -18.01
N SER A 210 5.59 17.70 -19.20
CA SER A 210 6.19 16.41 -19.54
C SER A 210 7.72 16.47 -19.40
N GLY A 211 8.31 15.49 -18.71
CA GLY A 211 9.74 15.44 -18.39
C GLY A 211 10.13 16.09 -17.06
N ALA A 212 9.19 16.66 -16.30
CA ALA A 212 9.46 17.09 -14.92
C ALA A 212 9.79 15.88 -14.04
N PRO A 213 10.75 16.00 -13.09
CA PRO A 213 11.12 14.89 -12.21
C PRO A 213 9.97 14.58 -11.24
N CYS A 214 9.75 13.30 -10.98
CA CYS A 214 8.80 12.78 -9.99
C CYS A 214 9.32 11.46 -9.45
N GLY A 215 8.70 10.87 -8.43
CA GLY A 215 8.95 9.47 -8.07
C GLY A 215 10.42 9.14 -7.74
N ASP A 216 10.94 8.05 -8.30
CA ASP A 216 12.30 7.59 -8.04
C ASP A 216 13.33 8.41 -8.85
N PRO A 217 14.28 9.12 -8.19
CA PRO A 217 15.30 9.91 -8.88
C PRO A 217 16.51 9.07 -9.32
N SER A 218 16.51 7.75 -9.12
CA SER A 218 17.65 6.90 -9.41
C SER A 218 17.97 6.83 -10.90
N ASP A 219 19.27 6.88 -11.20
CA ASP A 219 19.83 6.81 -12.55
C ASP A 219 20.87 5.69 -12.54
N THR A 220 20.40 4.48 -12.86
CA THR A 220 21.17 3.24 -12.92
C THR A 220 21.07 2.63 -14.31
N GLU A 221 21.74 1.51 -14.56
CA GLU A 221 21.58 0.80 -15.84
C GLU A 221 20.16 0.24 -16.04
N CYS A 222 19.43 -0.05 -14.95
CA CYS A 222 18.09 -0.64 -15.02
C CYS A 222 16.95 0.35 -14.83
N THR A 223 17.23 1.57 -14.40
CA THR A 223 16.22 2.60 -14.22
C THR A 223 16.80 3.98 -14.48
N ALA A 224 16.06 4.79 -15.22
CA ALA A 224 16.33 6.22 -15.34
C ALA A 224 15.40 7.00 -14.40
N PRO A 225 15.70 8.27 -14.07
CA PRO A 225 14.85 9.06 -13.20
C PRO A 225 13.42 9.13 -13.74
N ASP A 226 12.45 8.93 -12.85
CA ASP A 226 11.03 8.97 -13.21
C ASP A 226 10.62 10.38 -13.64
N THR A 227 9.69 10.45 -14.61
CA THR A 227 9.27 11.74 -15.16
C THR A 227 7.77 11.82 -15.41
N CYS A 228 7.23 13.03 -15.28
CA CYS A 228 5.82 13.29 -15.54
C CYS A 228 5.49 13.20 -17.02
N ASP A 229 4.28 12.72 -17.34
CA ASP A 229 3.77 12.62 -18.71
C ASP A 229 3.13 13.92 -19.24
N GLY A 230 3.00 14.95 -18.39
CA GLY A 230 2.31 16.20 -18.72
C GLY A 230 0.79 16.15 -18.55
N LEU A 231 0.24 15.03 -18.09
CA LEU A 231 -1.17 14.77 -17.83
C LEU A 231 -1.44 14.35 -16.37
N GLY A 232 -0.41 14.44 -15.51
CA GLY A 232 -0.51 14.19 -14.07
C GLY A 232 -0.09 12.80 -13.63
N ALA A 233 0.47 11.96 -14.51
CA ALA A 233 1.02 10.66 -14.14
C ALA A 233 2.55 10.71 -14.06
N CYS A 234 3.09 10.15 -12.99
CA CYS A 234 4.52 9.86 -12.89
C CYS A 234 4.82 8.56 -13.63
N LEU A 235 5.70 8.61 -14.62
CA LEU A 235 6.10 7.46 -15.42
C LEU A 235 7.38 6.87 -14.87
N ASN A 236 7.31 5.59 -14.50
CA ASN A 236 8.47 4.80 -14.13
C ASN A 236 9.34 4.56 -15.36
N ASN A 237 10.59 5.03 -15.34
CA ASN A 237 11.50 4.94 -16.49
C ASN A 237 12.45 3.74 -16.39
N HIS A 238 11.88 2.56 -16.17
CA HIS A 238 12.64 1.31 -16.09
C HIS A 238 13.15 0.87 -17.46
N ALA A 239 14.34 0.27 -17.49
CA ALA A 239 14.79 -0.53 -18.63
C ALA A 239 13.85 -1.74 -18.83
N GLU A 240 13.79 -2.27 -20.05
CA GLU A 240 12.99 -3.46 -20.34
C GLU A 240 13.46 -4.66 -19.51
N ASN A 241 12.52 -5.42 -18.92
CA ASN A 241 12.87 -6.63 -18.18
C ASN A 241 13.66 -7.61 -19.08
N GLY A 242 14.85 -8.01 -18.65
CA GLY A 242 15.80 -8.81 -19.43
C GLY A 242 16.86 -8.02 -20.18
N ALA A 243 16.90 -6.68 -20.09
CA ALA A 243 18.05 -5.89 -20.51
C ALA A 243 19.28 -6.28 -19.69
N GLU A 244 20.44 -6.36 -20.35
CA GLU A 244 21.73 -6.60 -19.68
C GLU A 244 22.06 -5.41 -18.79
N CYS A 245 22.45 -5.69 -17.55
CA CYS A 245 23.02 -4.74 -16.62
C CYS A 245 24.25 -5.37 -15.96
N SER A 246 25.07 -4.55 -15.31
CA SER A 246 26.18 -5.01 -14.48
C SER A 246 26.41 -4.06 -13.32
N ASP A 247 26.41 -4.59 -12.11
CA ASP A 247 26.86 -3.90 -10.90
C ASP A 247 28.40 -3.89 -10.77
N GLY A 248 29.08 -4.59 -11.69
CA GLY A 248 30.53 -4.69 -11.78
C GLY A 248 31.14 -5.74 -10.84
N LEU A 249 30.33 -6.59 -10.22
CA LEU A 249 30.74 -7.71 -9.38
C LEU A 249 30.50 -9.03 -10.14
N PHE A 250 31.56 -9.82 -10.29
CA PHE A 250 31.54 -11.10 -10.97
C PHE A 250 30.81 -12.22 -10.20
N CYS A 251 30.63 -12.12 -8.88
CA CYS A 251 30.12 -13.21 -8.03
C CYS A 251 28.59 -13.38 -7.99
N ASP A 252 27.82 -12.46 -8.54
CA ASP A 252 26.37 -12.48 -8.44
C ASP A 252 25.68 -13.21 -9.61
N GLY A 253 26.32 -13.32 -10.78
CA GLY A 253 25.88 -14.15 -11.91
C GLY A 253 25.78 -13.40 -13.23
N SER A 254 24.89 -13.85 -14.13
CA SER A 254 24.46 -13.00 -15.24
C SER A 254 23.33 -12.11 -14.73
N GLU A 255 23.51 -10.81 -14.83
CA GLU A 255 22.58 -9.85 -14.26
C GLU A 255 21.64 -9.30 -15.35
N PHE A 256 20.36 -9.19 -15.00
CA PHE A 256 19.35 -8.64 -15.88
C PHE A 256 18.45 -7.68 -15.12
N CYS A 257 18.00 -6.64 -15.81
CA CYS A 257 17.02 -5.73 -15.25
C CYS A 257 15.69 -6.46 -15.01
N MET A 258 15.17 -6.34 -13.80
CA MET A 258 13.85 -6.80 -13.40
C MET A 258 13.18 -5.68 -12.58
N ASP A 259 12.11 -5.11 -13.13
CA ASP A 259 11.30 -4.08 -12.48
C ASP A 259 12.13 -2.89 -11.93
N GLY A 260 13.13 -2.44 -12.70
CA GLY A 260 13.97 -1.29 -12.37
C GLY A 260 15.23 -1.61 -11.55
N MET A 261 15.37 -2.85 -11.08
CA MET A 261 16.55 -3.32 -10.34
C MET A 261 17.39 -4.26 -11.18
N CYS A 262 18.71 -4.23 -10.99
CA CYS A 262 19.61 -5.24 -11.56
C CYS A 262 19.55 -6.48 -10.66
N GLU A 263 18.99 -7.58 -11.16
CA GLU A 263 18.85 -8.83 -10.42
C GLU A 263 19.77 -9.91 -10.98
N SER A 264 20.37 -10.69 -10.07
CA SER A 264 21.30 -11.74 -10.41
C SER A 264 20.63 -13.12 -10.46
N PHE A 265 20.94 -13.91 -11.49
CA PHE A 265 20.47 -15.29 -11.63
C PHE A 265 21.65 -16.26 -11.72
N ASP A 266 21.62 -17.23 -10.80
CA ASP A 266 22.59 -18.31 -10.58
C ASP A 266 24.03 -17.84 -10.21
N PRO A 267 24.55 -18.19 -9.01
CA PRO A 267 25.94 -17.86 -8.67
C PRO A 267 26.89 -18.53 -9.68
N PRO A 268 27.88 -17.80 -10.24
CA PRO A 268 28.80 -18.31 -11.25
C PRO A 268 29.76 -19.37 -10.69
N CYS A 269 29.82 -19.48 -9.36
CA CYS A 269 30.46 -20.57 -8.62
C CYS A 269 29.67 -21.90 -8.75
N GLY A 270 29.40 -22.38 -9.98
CA GLY A 270 28.60 -23.59 -10.26
C GLY A 270 29.29 -24.93 -9.95
N ASP A 271 30.59 -24.90 -9.66
CA ASP A 271 31.40 -26.08 -9.34
C ASP A 271 31.12 -26.60 -7.92
N PRO A 272 30.97 -27.92 -7.72
CA PRO A 272 30.80 -28.50 -6.38
C PRO A 272 31.93 -28.09 -5.41
N GLY A 273 31.58 -27.46 -4.29
CA GLY A 273 32.53 -27.04 -3.25
C GLY A 273 33.14 -25.64 -3.43
N MET A 274 32.73 -24.93 -4.49
CA MET A 274 33.04 -23.52 -4.66
C MET A 274 31.98 -22.65 -3.97
N ALA A 275 32.43 -21.56 -3.35
CA ALA A 275 31.59 -20.49 -2.86
C ALA A 275 32.12 -19.17 -3.41
N CYS A 276 31.22 -18.22 -3.58
CA CYS A 276 31.59 -16.87 -3.98
C CYS A 276 31.91 -16.06 -2.71
N ASP A 277 33.02 -15.33 -2.73
CA ASP A 277 33.35 -14.32 -1.71
C ASP A 277 33.01 -12.94 -2.26
N GLU A 278 31.83 -12.44 -1.89
CA GLU A 278 31.29 -11.14 -2.31
C GLU A 278 32.18 -9.95 -1.91
N VAL A 279 33.09 -10.11 -0.93
CA VAL A 279 33.94 -9.01 -0.47
C VAL A 279 35.12 -8.78 -1.41
N VAL A 280 35.61 -9.84 -2.03
CA VAL A 280 36.78 -9.80 -2.92
C VAL A 280 36.45 -10.16 -4.36
N ASP A 281 35.18 -10.43 -4.63
CA ASP A 281 34.64 -10.75 -5.94
C ASP A 281 35.36 -11.92 -6.63
N LEU A 282 35.57 -13.01 -5.87
CA LEU A 282 36.30 -14.20 -6.31
C LEU A 282 35.61 -15.49 -5.88
N CYS A 283 35.56 -16.48 -6.79
CA CYS A 283 35.25 -17.85 -6.43
C CYS A 283 36.38 -18.42 -5.56
N TYR A 284 36.05 -18.96 -4.40
CA TYR A 284 37.00 -19.67 -3.55
C TYR A 284 36.50 -21.06 -3.18
N CYS A 285 37.47 -21.92 -2.96
CA CYS A 285 37.21 -23.28 -2.55
C CYS A 285 37.01 -23.36 -1.04
N TYR A 286 35.82 -23.74 -0.58
CA TYR A 286 35.57 -24.00 0.85
C TYR A 286 35.67 -25.49 1.20
N ASP A 287 35.63 -26.38 0.20
CA ASP A 287 35.84 -27.82 0.34
C ASP A 287 36.93 -28.33 -0.62
N LEU A 288 38.17 -28.42 -0.12
CA LEU A 288 39.35 -28.87 -0.88
C LEU A 288 39.19 -30.24 -1.54
N VAL A 289 38.26 -31.09 -1.09
CA VAL A 289 37.95 -32.37 -1.71
C VAL A 289 37.05 -32.14 -2.94
N ALA A 290 35.98 -31.38 -2.80
CA ALA A 290 35.06 -31.11 -3.91
C ALA A 290 35.67 -30.22 -5.02
N CYS A 291 36.51 -29.24 -4.68
CA CYS A 291 37.11 -28.33 -5.67
C CYS A 291 38.26 -28.93 -6.51
N ASN A 292 38.75 -30.12 -6.15
CA ASN A 292 39.79 -30.79 -6.92
C ASN A 292 39.24 -31.77 -7.97
N GLY A 293 37.93 -31.73 -8.24
CA GLY A 293 37.33 -32.44 -9.35
C GLY A 293 38.02 -32.09 -10.69
N ARG A 294 37.94 -33.02 -11.65
CA ARG A 294 38.37 -32.77 -13.02
C ARG A 294 37.29 -33.15 -14.02
N TYR A 295 37.20 -32.35 -15.07
CA TYR A 295 36.23 -32.52 -16.13
C TYR A 295 36.75 -33.42 -17.24
N VAL A 296 35.87 -34.26 -17.78
CA VAL A 296 36.16 -35.15 -18.91
C VAL A 296 35.04 -35.01 -19.94
N ASP A 297 35.37 -34.51 -21.12
CA ASP A 297 34.42 -34.34 -22.23
C ASP A 297 35.12 -34.68 -23.54
N VAL A 298 34.68 -35.76 -24.18
CA VAL A 298 35.23 -36.21 -25.47
C VAL A 298 35.06 -35.15 -26.57
N ASN A 299 34.11 -34.23 -26.39
CA ASN A 299 33.81 -33.14 -27.30
C ASN A 299 34.29 -31.77 -26.78
N ALA A 300 35.19 -31.75 -25.78
CA ALA A 300 35.80 -30.51 -25.30
C ALA A 300 36.48 -29.76 -26.46
N THR A 301 36.26 -28.44 -26.53
CA THR A 301 36.68 -27.60 -27.66
C THR A 301 37.89 -26.72 -27.35
N GLY A 302 38.26 -26.58 -26.07
CA GLY A 302 39.37 -25.75 -25.61
C GLY A 302 40.73 -26.35 -25.96
N PRO A 303 41.81 -25.54 -26.04
CA PRO A 303 43.09 -26.00 -26.56
C PRO A 303 43.97 -26.76 -25.55
N THR A 304 43.73 -26.69 -24.24
CA THR A 304 44.66 -27.25 -23.23
C THR A 304 44.30 -28.66 -22.78
N HIS A 305 43.00 -28.98 -22.69
CA HIS A 305 42.49 -30.29 -22.28
C HIS A 305 43.07 -30.82 -20.96
N ASP A 306 43.22 -29.93 -19.96
CA ASP A 306 43.82 -30.20 -18.66
C ASP A 306 42.81 -30.57 -17.55
N GLY A 307 41.53 -30.65 -17.89
CA GLY A 307 40.46 -31.00 -16.96
C GLY A 307 40.02 -29.88 -16.02
N SER A 308 40.46 -28.63 -16.24
CA SER A 308 40.16 -27.48 -15.37
C SER A 308 38.74 -26.91 -15.50
N SER A 309 38.07 -27.14 -16.63
CA SER A 309 36.67 -26.76 -16.88
C SER A 309 36.07 -27.70 -17.92
N TRP A 310 34.75 -27.62 -18.18
CA TRP A 310 34.11 -28.41 -19.23
C TRP A 310 34.74 -28.22 -20.61
N CYS A 311 35.09 -26.99 -20.98
CA CYS A 311 35.68 -26.73 -22.28
C CYS A 311 37.19 -27.00 -22.34
N GLN A 312 37.90 -26.97 -21.21
CA GLN A 312 39.27 -27.48 -21.11
C GLN A 312 39.31 -28.93 -20.60
N ALA A 313 38.21 -29.67 -20.68
CA ALA A 313 38.12 -31.01 -20.12
C ALA A 313 39.10 -31.97 -20.82
N TYR A 314 39.52 -33.01 -20.11
CA TYR A 314 40.22 -34.11 -20.73
C TYR A 314 39.33 -34.73 -21.83
N THR A 315 39.84 -34.86 -23.04
CA THR A 315 39.11 -35.49 -24.16
C THR A 315 39.12 -37.03 -24.11
N SER A 316 39.83 -37.58 -23.13
CA SER A 316 39.90 -39.01 -22.87
C SER A 316 39.78 -39.28 -21.37
N LEU A 317 38.81 -40.11 -20.99
CA LEU A 317 38.68 -40.60 -19.62
C LEU A 317 39.92 -41.38 -19.19
N GLN A 318 40.62 -42.03 -20.12
CA GLN A 318 41.87 -42.72 -19.79
C GLN A 318 42.96 -41.76 -19.31
N VAL A 319 43.12 -40.63 -19.99
CA VAL A 319 44.13 -39.61 -19.63
C VAL A 319 43.77 -38.97 -18.29
N ALA A 320 42.48 -38.73 -18.04
CA ALA A 320 42.00 -38.24 -16.74
C ALA A 320 42.33 -39.22 -15.59
N LEU A 321 42.13 -40.52 -15.79
CA LEU A 321 42.50 -41.54 -14.80
C LEU A 321 44.01 -41.59 -14.54
N GLU A 322 44.83 -41.43 -15.58
CA GLU A 322 46.29 -41.33 -15.44
C GLU A 322 46.71 -40.08 -14.64
N ALA A 323 46.02 -38.96 -14.85
CA ALA A 323 46.22 -37.74 -14.08
C ALA A 323 45.83 -37.92 -12.60
N VAL A 324 44.74 -38.64 -12.30
CA VAL A 324 44.37 -39.00 -10.91
C VAL A 324 45.47 -39.81 -10.23
N VAL A 325 46.01 -40.81 -10.92
CA VAL A 325 47.11 -41.63 -10.38
C VAL A 325 48.36 -40.77 -10.14
N ALA A 326 48.71 -39.90 -11.09
CA ALA A 326 49.84 -38.98 -10.95
C ALA A 326 49.65 -37.98 -9.80
N ALA A 327 48.41 -37.56 -9.53
CA ALA A 327 48.07 -36.63 -8.45
C ALA A 327 48.05 -37.28 -7.06
N GLY A 328 48.26 -38.60 -6.95
CA GLY A 328 48.42 -39.30 -5.67
C GLY A 328 47.19 -39.23 -4.75
N GLY A 329 45.99 -39.17 -5.32
CA GLY A 329 44.73 -39.06 -4.56
C GLY A 329 44.27 -37.62 -4.29
N SER A 330 44.95 -36.61 -4.83
CA SER A 330 44.52 -35.20 -4.71
C SER A 330 43.32 -34.86 -5.59
N ILE A 331 42.94 -35.72 -6.53
CA ILE A 331 41.76 -35.58 -7.40
C ILE A 331 40.75 -36.66 -6.96
N PRO A 332 39.73 -36.30 -6.16
CA PRO A 332 38.80 -37.27 -5.59
C PRO A 332 37.59 -37.53 -6.50
N GLU A 333 37.30 -36.65 -7.47
CA GLU A 333 36.19 -36.81 -8.40
C GLU A 333 36.59 -36.55 -9.87
N LEU A 334 35.97 -37.30 -10.78
CA LEU A 334 35.92 -37.01 -12.21
C LEU A 334 34.47 -36.82 -12.64
N TRP A 335 34.17 -35.68 -13.26
CA TRP A 335 32.86 -35.39 -13.86
C TRP A 335 32.94 -35.58 -15.36
N VAL A 336 32.08 -36.44 -15.90
CA VAL A 336 32.19 -36.94 -17.27
C VAL A 336 30.93 -36.56 -18.04
N ALA A 337 31.12 -35.81 -19.12
CA ALA A 337 30.04 -35.40 -20.01
C ALA A 337 29.41 -36.58 -20.74
N GLN A 338 28.26 -36.35 -21.35
CA GLN A 338 27.66 -37.26 -22.31
C GLN A 338 28.63 -37.57 -23.45
N GLY A 339 28.58 -38.81 -23.94
CA GLY A 339 29.47 -39.26 -25.00
C GLY A 339 29.85 -40.72 -24.85
N THR A 340 30.62 -41.22 -25.81
CA THR A 340 31.13 -42.60 -25.81
C THR A 340 32.64 -42.60 -25.61
N TYR A 341 33.10 -43.25 -24.56
CA TYR A 341 34.49 -43.30 -24.14
C TYR A 341 35.06 -44.70 -24.34
N ARG A 342 36.17 -44.78 -25.07
CA ARG A 342 36.90 -46.02 -25.36
C ARG A 342 38.11 -46.13 -24.43
N PRO A 343 38.37 -47.28 -23.79
CA PRO A 343 39.53 -47.43 -22.94
C PRO A 343 40.80 -47.57 -23.79
N SER A 344 41.90 -46.99 -23.32
CA SER A 344 43.22 -47.17 -23.94
C SER A 344 44.30 -47.65 -22.97
N GLY A 345 44.04 -47.61 -21.66
CA GLY A 345 44.97 -48.09 -20.63
C GLY A 345 44.94 -49.61 -20.50
N ARG A 346 46.07 -50.25 -20.77
CA ARG A 346 46.19 -51.72 -20.86
C ARG A 346 46.73 -52.32 -19.57
N LEU A 347 46.06 -53.37 -19.07
CA LEU A 347 46.61 -54.18 -17.96
C LEU A 347 47.83 -55.00 -18.41
N TYR A 348 47.85 -55.43 -19.68
CA TYR A 348 48.94 -56.16 -20.29
C TYR A 348 49.40 -55.39 -21.54
N PRO A 349 50.61 -54.80 -21.54
CA PRO A 349 51.06 -53.92 -22.63
C PRO A 349 50.96 -54.55 -24.03
N ASP A 350 51.26 -55.85 -24.12
CA ASP A 350 51.29 -56.63 -25.35
C ASP A 350 49.91 -57.14 -25.81
N ASP A 351 48.87 -57.01 -24.98
CA ASP A 351 47.50 -57.40 -25.33
C ASP A 351 46.60 -56.16 -25.45
N PRO A 352 46.23 -55.73 -26.67
CA PRO A 352 45.37 -54.58 -26.87
C PRO A 352 43.97 -54.78 -26.25
N ARG A 353 43.48 -56.01 -26.14
CA ARG A 353 42.16 -56.32 -25.55
C ARG A 353 42.14 -56.17 -24.03
N SER A 354 43.30 -56.00 -23.40
CA SER A 354 43.41 -55.71 -21.98
C SER A 354 43.17 -54.23 -21.64
N ALA A 355 42.84 -53.40 -22.64
CA ALA A 355 42.44 -52.01 -22.42
C ALA A 355 41.15 -51.93 -21.58
N THR A 356 41.16 -51.14 -20.51
CA THR A 356 40.07 -51.06 -19.53
C THR A 356 40.09 -49.73 -18.78
N PHE A 357 38.93 -49.30 -18.26
CA PHE A 357 38.86 -48.25 -17.24
C PHE A 357 39.00 -48.87 -15.84
N SER A 358 40.09 -48.54 -15.15
CA SER A 358 40.36 -49.09 -13.81
C SER A 358 39.77 -48.21 -12.71
N LEU A 359 38.92 -48.77 -11.86
CA LEU A 359 38.40 -48.08 -10.68
C LEU A 359 39.48 -47.99 -9.60
N LEU A 360 39.56 -46.84 -8.93
CA LEU A 360 40.57 -46.51 -7.92
C LEU A 360 39.90 -46.18 -6.58
N ASN A 361 40.52 -46.59 -5.46
CA ASN A 361 40.02 -46.25 -4.13
C ASN A 361 40.12 -44.74 -3.88
N GLY A 362 39.08 -44.15 -3.32
CA GLY A 362 38.99 -42.72 -3.05
C GLY A 362 38.63 -41.86 -4.27
N LEU A 363 38.32 -42.49 -5.41
CA LEU A 363 37.89 -41.80 -6.63
C LEU A 363 36.41 -42.07 -6.91
N ALA A 364 35.63 -41.00 -7.08
CA ALA A 364 34.32 -41.06 -7.69
C ALA A 364 34.37 -40.63 -9.16
N ILE A 365 33.90 -41.50 -10.05
CA ILE A 365 33.73 -41.19 -11.47
C ILE A 365 32.24 -41.04 -11.71
N ARG A 366 31.80 -39.85 -12.13
CA ARG A 366 30.38 -39.50 -12.29
C ARG A 366 30.09 -39.11 -13.73
N GLY A 367 29.23 -39.88 -14.39
CA GLY A 367 28.68 -39.59 -15.71
C GLY A 367 27.33 -38.86 -15.60
N GLY A 368 26.75 -38.53 -16.76
CA GLY A 368 25.43 -37.93 -16.84
C GLY A 368 25.41 -36.40 -17.00
N PHE A 369 26.54 -35.77 -17.35
CA PHE A 369 26.64 -34.31 -17.48
C PHE A 369 26.49 -33.82 -18.92
N ALA A 370 25.98 -32.61 -19.11
CA ALA A 370 25.72 -32.06 -20.44
C ALA A 370 27.00 -31.72 -21.23
N GLY A 371 28.03 -31.22 -20.55
CA GLY A 371 29.35 -30.92 -21.14
C GLY A 371 29.46 -29.57 -21.85
N CYS A 372 30.65 -29.25 -22.38
CA CYS A 372 31.06 -27.91 -22.84
C CYS A 372 30.09 -27.28 -23.86
N ASN A 373 29.46 -28.08 -24.70
CA ASN A 373 28.64 -27.59 -25.80
C ASN A 373 27.17 -27.35 -25.41
N ALA A 374 26.81 -27.50 -24.13
CA ALA A 374 25.47 -27.27 -23.64
C ALA A 374 25.31 -25.85 -23.06
N PRO A 375 24.11 -25.24 -23.12
CA PRO A 375 23.83 -23.94 -22.49
C PRO A 375 24.10 -23.93 -20.98
N ASN A 376 23.88 -25.07 -20.31
CA ASN A 376 24.30 -25.31 -18.93
C ASN A 376 25.12 -26.61 -18.91
N PRO A 377 26.46 -26.52 -18.95
CA PRO A 377 27.36 -27.68 -18.97
C PRO A 377 27.27 -28.60 -17.74
N ASP A 378 26.99 -28.03 -16.56
CA ASP A 378 26.90 -28.73 -15.28
C ASP A 378 25.58 -29.47 -15.06
N ARG A 379 24.61 -29.26 -15.95
CA ARG A 379 23.32 -29.94 -15.87
C ARG A 379 23.54 -31.45 -15.90
N ARG A 380 23.26 -32.11 -14.77
CA ARG A 380 23.34 -33.56 -14.62
C ARG A 380 21.98 -34.24 -14.71
N ASP A 381 21.85 -35.17 -15.65
CA ASP A 381 20.71 -36.07 -15.83
C ASP A 381 21.21 -37.33 -16.55
N VAL A 382 21.36 -38.42 -15.80
CA VAL A 382 21.93 -39.69 -16.29
C VAL A 382 21.11 -40.33 -17.42
N THR A 383 19.84 -39.96 -17.58
CA THR A 383 18.98 -40.48 -18.66
C THR A 383 19.04 -39.62 -19.91
N ARG A 384 19.21 -38.30 -19.76
CA ARG A 384 19.26 -37.35 -20.87
C ARG A 384 20.65 -37.21 -21.46
N TYR A 385 21.67 -37.18 -20.61
CA TYR A 385 23.06 -36.94 -20.97
C TYR A 385 23.87 -38.22 -20.82
N GLU A 386 23.51 -39.23 -21.62
CA GLU A 386 24.07 -40.57 -21.49
C GLU A 386 25.61 -40.58 -21.66
N THR A 387 26.30 -41.10 -20.64
CA THR A 387 27.75 -41.32 -20.66
C THR A 387 28.03 -42.81 -20.81
N VAL A 388 28.63 -43.20 -21.94
CA VAL A 388 28.83 -44.59 -22.35
C VAL A 388 30.30 -44.98 -22.23
N LEU A 389 30.60 -46.00 -21.44
CA LEU A 389 31.86 -46.74 -21.49
C LEU A 389 31.70 -47.92 -22.43
N THR A 390 32.43 -47.93 -23.55
CA THR A 390 32.33 -48.99 -24.56
C THR A 390 33.57 -49.87 -24.55
N GLY A 391 33.37 -51.18 -24.71
CA GLY A 391 34.43 -52.14 -24.93
C GLY A 391 34.98 -52.13 -26.35
N GLU A 392 34.43 -51.37 -27.29
CA GLU A 392 34.98 -51.27 -28.64
C GLU A 392 36.28 -50.47 -28.67
N LEU A 393 37.35 -51.13 -29.12
CA LEU A 393 38.70 -50.56 -29.15
C LEU A 393 39.06 -49.98 -30.52
N ASP A 394 38.45 -50.50 -31.59
CA ASP A 394 38.63 -49.99 -32.94
C ASP A 394 37.36 -50.17 -33.78
N ASP A 395 37.33 -49.53 -34.94
CA ASP A 395 36.18 -49.58 -35.86
C ASP A 395 36.10 -50.91 -36.63
N ARG A 396 37.04 -51.84 -36.40
CA ARG A 396 37.06 -53.19 -37.00
C ARG A 396 36.42 -54.24 -36.09
N GLY A 397 35.91 -53.83 -34.93
CA GLY A 397 35.21 -54.69 -33.99
C GLY A 397 36.12 -55.38 -32.98
N LEU A 398 37.36 -54.92 -32.80
CA LEU A 398 38.19 -55.35 -31.67
C LEU A 398 37.53 -54.91 -30.36
N ARG A 399 37.40 -55.83 -29.40
CA ARG A 399 36.74 -55.55 -28.12
C ARG A 399 37.66 -55.84 -26.93
N ALA A 400 37.60 -54.96 -25.94
CA ALA A 400 38.15 -55.17 -24.61
C ALA A 400 37.55 -56.43 -23.99
N TYR A 401 38.32 -57.14 -23.16
CA TYR A 401 37.79 -58.26 -22.38
C TYR A 401 36.75 -57.78 -21.38
N SER A 402 37.13 -56.76 -20.60
CA SER A 402 36.28 -56.12 -19.60
C SER A 402 36.39 -54.62 -19.80
N VAL A 403 35.25 -53.93 -19.90
CA VAL A 403 35.24 -52.47 -20.12
C VAL A 403 35.75 -51.73 -18.89
N VAL A 404 35.36 -52.22 -17.71
CA VAL A 404 35.74 -51.69 -16.41
C VAL A 404 36.44 -52.79 -15.61
N THR A 405 37.51 -52.44 -14.90
CA THR A 405 38.20 -53.36 -14.00
C THR A 405 38.41 -52.77 -12.62
N CYS A 406 38.40 -53.62 -11.60
CA CYS A 406 38.70 -53.21 -10.23
C CYS A 406 39.49 -54.31 -9.51
N SER A 407 40.56 -53.93 -8.81
CA SER A 407 41.38 -54.87 -8.03
C SER A 407 41.62 -54.31 -6.65
N SER A 408 41.32 -55.10 -5.61
CA SER A 408 41.49 -54.68 -4.21
C SER A 408 40.79 -53.36 -3.87
N THR A 409 39.71 -53.03 -4.59
CA THR A 409 38.96 -51.80 -4.35
C THR A 409 38.01 -51.95 -3.16
N ILE A 410 37.69 -50.86 -2.50
CA ILE A 410 36.68 -50.76 -1.44
C ILE A 410 35.56 -49.81 -1.87
N GLU A 411 34.60 -49.54 -1.00
CA GLU A 411 33.38 -48.78 -1.30
C GLU A 411 33.63 -47.33 -1.72
N THR A 412 34.86 -46.81 -1.52
CA THR A 412 35.29 -45.49 -1.95
C THR A 412 35.67 -45.41 -3.43
N ALA A 413 35.77 -46.55 -4.12
CA ALA A 413 35.84 -46.58 -5.58
C ALA A 413 34.41 -46.54 -6.14
N VAL A 414 34.01 -45.38 -6.66
CA VAL A 414 32.62 -45.12 -7.08
C VAL A 414 32.53 -44.96 -8.59
N LEU A 415 31.58 -45.66 -9.20
CA LEU A 415 31.15 -45.44 -10.59
C LEU A 415 29.66 -45.09 -10.58
N ASP A 416 29.33 -43.90 -11.05
CA ASP A 416 28.00 -43.29 -10.91
C ASP A 416 27.47 -42.78 -12.26
N GLY A 417 26.33 -43.28 -12.73
CA GLY A 417 25.62 -42.75 -13.90
C GLY A 417 26.21 -43.13 -15.26
N PHE A 418 26.79 -44.32 -15.40
CA PHE A 418 27.37 -44.80 -16.66
C PHE A 418 26.58 -45.94 -17.30
N THR A 419 26.48 -45.90 -18.62
CA THR A 419 26.12 -47.05 -19.46
C THR A 419 27.39 -47.81 -19.84
N VAL A 420 27.46 -49.12 -19.57
CA VAL A 420 28.63 -49.97 -19.84
C VAL A 420 28.28 -51.07 -20.84
N ILE A 421 28.93 -51.06 -22.01
CA ILE A 421 28.53 -51.89 -23.15
C ILE A 421 29.69 -52.53 -23.91
N ARG A 422 29.37 -53.60 -24.64
CA ARG A 422 30.22 -54.20 -25.69
C ARG A 422 31.57 -54.73 -25.23
N GLY A 423 31.74 -55.06 -23.95
CA GLY A 423 32.88 -55.89 -23.52
C GLY A 423 32.71 -57.36 -23.91
N SER A 424 33.82 -58.05 -24.14
CA SER A 424 33.86 -59.42 -24.66
C SER A 424 34.93 -60.27 -23.97
N ALA A 425 34.56 -60.86 -22.83
CA ALA A 425 35.40 -61.81 -22.09
C ALA A 425 35.25 -63.23 -22.67
N ASP A 426 35.80 -63.44 -23.87
CA ASP A 426 35.57 -64.64 -24.71
C ASP A 426 36.73 -65.65 -24.74
N THR A 427 37.77 -65.44 -23.94
CA THR A 427 38.94 -66.34 -23.89
C THR A 427 38.93 -67.20 -22.64
N SER A 428 39.76 -68.24 -22.61
CA SER A 428 39.89 -69.11 -21.43
C SER A 428 40.53 -68.41 -20.22
N PHE A 429 41.34 -67.37 -20.45
CA PHE A 429 42.02 -66.61 -19.38
C PHE A 429 41.16 -65.44 -18.87
N PHE A 430 40.41 -64.79 -19.77
CA PHE A 430 39.50 -63.70 -19.47
C PHE A 430 38.09 -64.12 -19.86
N ALA A 431 37.50 -65.02 -19.06
CA ALA A 431 36.22 -65.66 -19.36
C ALA A 431 35.04 -65.01 -18.62
N SER A 432 35.24 -63.97 -17.81
CA SER A 432 34.20 -63.45 -16.90
C SER A 432 34.16 -61.93 -16.86
N GLY A 433 33.00 -61.34 -16.61
CA GLY A 433 32.86 -59.90 -16.39
C GLY A 433 33.08 -59.08 -17.65
N GLY A 434 32.29 -59.31 -18.71
CA GLY A 434 32.42 -58.58 -19.97
C GLY A 434 32.24 -57.07 -19.78
N GLY A 435 31.26 -56.64 -19.00
CA GLY A 435 31.10 -55.22 -18.65
C GLY A 435 32.12 -54.77 -17.59
N MET A 436 32.14 -55.43 -16.44
CA MET A 436 33.06 -55.19 -15.34
C MET A 436 33.62 -56.50 -14.78
N PHE A 437 34.93 -56.55 -14.57
CA PHE A 437 35.60 -57.64 -13.88
C PHE A 437 36.36 -57.13 -12.66
N GLY A 438 36.31 -57.87 -11.55
CA GLY A 438 37.11 -57.53 -10.38
C GLY A 438 37.63 -58.69 -9.56
N SER A 439 38.67 -58.41 -8.78
CA SER A 439 39.35 -59.36 -7.90
C SER A 439 39.60 -58.73 -6.53
N TRP A 440 39.12 -59.37 -5.46
CA TRP A 440 39.16 -58.85 -4.09
C TRP A 440 38.58 -57.44 -3.98
N ALA A 441 37.56 -57.14 -4.78
CA ALA A 441 37.09 -55.79 -5.04
C ALA A 441 35.65 -55.60 -4.58
N SER A 442 35.40 -54.51 -3.85
CA SER A 442 34.08 -54.11 -3.35
C SER A 442 33.69 -52.66 -3.70
N PRO A 443 33.61 -52.30 -5.00
CA PRO A 443 33.28 -50.93 -5.42
C PRO A 443 31.81 -50.57 -5.17
N THR A 444 31.50 -49.28 -5.24
CA THR A 444 30.12 -48.76 -5.22
C THR A 444 29.69 -48.38 -6.64
N LEU A 445 28.57 -48.93 -7.11
CA LEU A 445 27.96 -48.60 -8.39
C LEU A 445 26.61 -47.93 -8.17
N ILE A 446 26.39 -46.77 -8.79
CA ILE A 446 25.17 -45.94 -8.63
C ILE A 446 24.63 -45.62 -10.02
N ASP A 447 23.33 -45.82 -10.25
CA ASP A 447 22.65 -45.46 -11.51
C ASP A 447 23.33 -46.01 -12.79
N CYS A 448 24.06 -47.12 -12.68
CA CYS A 448 24.79 -47.70 -13.80
C CYS A 448 23.94 -48.68 -14.60
N TYR A 449 24.07 -48.65 -15.92
CA TYR A 449 23.36 -49.56 -16.82
C TYR A 449 24.34 -50.43 -17.61
N PHE A 450 24.42 -51.71 -17.26
CA PHE A 450 25.24 -52.68 -17.98
C PHE A 450 24.38 -53.43 -19.00
N HIS A 451 24.71 -53.32 -20.29
CA HIS A 451 24.02 -54.09 -21.31
C HIS A 451 24.87 -54.48 -22.51
N THR A 452 24.45 -55.54 -23.21
CA THR A 452 25.12 -56.01 -24.45
C THR A 452 26.59 -56.38 -24.20
N ASN A 453 26.90 -56.88 -23.00
CA ASN A 453 28.20 -57.42 -22.65
C ASN A 453 28.21 -58.95 -22.73
N PHE A 454 29.35 -59.52 -23.10
CA PHE A 454 29.52 -60.95 -23.31
C PHE A 454 30.65 -61.51 -22.44
N ALA A 455 30.42 -62.70 -21.86
CA ALA A 455 31.44 -63.51 -21.21
C ALA A 455 31.24 -65.00 -21.55
N SER A 456 32.32 -65.74 -21.76
CA SER A 456 32.29 -67.20 -22.03
C SER A 456 32.19 -68.06 -20.76
N GLY A 457 32.28 -67.45 -19.58
CA GLY A 457 32.24 -68.08 -18.26
C GLY A 457 31.16 -67.47 -17.35
N TYR A 458 31.54 -66.53 -16.47
CA TYR A 458 30.64 -65.96 -15.46
C TYR A 458 30.33 -64.49 -15.70
N GLY A 459 29.08 -64.08 -15.48
CA GLY A 459 28.72 -62.66 -15.35
C GLY A 459 28.97 -61.87 -16.63
N GLY A 460 28.01 -61.90 -17.56
CA GLY A 460 28.13 -61.16 -18.83
C GLY A 460 28.33 -59.66 -18.59
N ALA A 461 27.58 -59.07 -17.66
CA ALA A 461 27.79 -57.68 -17.24
C ALA A 461 28.86 -57.57 -16.15
N VAL A 462 28.70 -58.22 -15.00
CA VAL A 462 29.59 -58.03 -13.86
C VAL A 462 30.04 -59.36 -13.29
N SER A 463 31.34 -59.52 -13.05
CA SER A 463 31.92 -60.64 -12.30
C SER A 463 32.96 -60.17 -11.29
N LEU A 464 32.73 -60.44 -10.00
CA LEU A 464 33.65 -60.09 -8.91
C LEU A 464 34.15 -61.36 -8.22
N SER A 465 35.43 -61.65 -8.33
CA SER A 465 36.06 -62.78 -7.63
C SER A 465 36.49 -62.34 -6.23
N ASN A 466 36.02 -63.02 -5.18
CA ASN A 466 36.37 -62.74 -3.78
C ASN A 466 36.06 -61.30 -3.32
N GLY A 467 34.98 -60.70 -3.82
CA GLY A 467 34.53 -59.35 -3.46
C GLY A 467 33.03 -59.15 -3.70
N HIS A 468 32.50 -57.96 -3.38
CA HIS A 468 31.08 -57.62 -3.53
C HIS A 468 30.86 -56.15 -3.91
N ALA A 469 30.11 -55.86 -4.96
CA ALA A 469 29.74 -54.47 -5.27
C ALA A 469 28.53 -54.02 -4.45
N ARG A 470 28.53 -52.75 -4.02
CA ARG A 470 27.32 -52.08 -3.53
C ARG A 470 26.61 -51.49 -4.73
N LEU A 471 25.36 -51.91 -4.96
CA LEU A 471 24.59 -51.52 -6.13
C LEU A 471 23.42 -50.64 -5.70
N PHE A 472 23.35 -49.43 -6.25
CA PHE A 472 22.24 -48.50 -6.08
C PHE A 472 21.65 -48.20 -7.47
N ASN A 473 20.36 -48.48 -7.67
CA ASN A 473 19.65 -48.19 -8.93
C ASN A 473 20.31 -48.73 -10.22
N CYS A 474 21.11 -49.78 -10.11
CA CYS A 474 21.79 -50.35 -11.27
C CYS A 474 20.86 -51.26 -12.08
N ARG A 475 21.01 -51.24 -13.41
CA ARG A 475 20.27 -52.10 -14.34
C ARG A 475 21.23 -53.03 -15.09
N PHE A 476 20.81 -54.28 -15.29
CA PHE A 476 21.54 -55.28 -16.06
C PHE A 476 20.61 -55.89 -17.11
N ALA A 477 20.81 -55.62 -18.39
CA ALA A 477 19.93 -56.12 -19.45
C ALA A 477 20.71 -56.61 -20.69
N GLY A 478 20.22 -57.64 -21.39
CA GLY A 478 20.83 -58.07 -22.65
C GLY A 478 22.30 -58.49 -22.58
N ASN A 479 22.77 -58.90 -21.40
CA ASN A 479 24.12 -59.45 -21.19
C ASN A 479 24.09 -60.97 -21.34
N THR A 480 25.18 -61.55 -21.85
CA THR A 480 25.25 -62.99 -22.19
C THR A 480 26.42 -63.65 -21.48
N ALA A 481 26.14 -64.70 -20.72
CA ALA A 481 27.15 -65.63 -20.20
C ALA A 481 26.52 -67.02 -19.94
N PRO A 482 27.30 -68.11 -20.01
CA PRO A 482 26.81 -69.44 -19.64
C PRO A 482 26.34 -69.56 -18.19
N ILE A 483 26.95 -68.80 -17.26
CA ILE A 483 26.58 -68.80 -15.84
C ILE A 483 26.42 -67.34 -15.36
N GLY A 484 25.25 -67.00 -14.81
CA GLY A 484 24.98 -65.66 -14.27
C GLY A 484 24.90 -64.58 -15.36
N GLY A 485 24.06 -64.79 -16.39
CA GLY A 485 23.99 -63.96 -17.61
C GLY A 485 23.92 -62.44 -17.40
N GLY A 486 23.34 -61.97 -16.28
CA GLY A 486 23.46 -60.58 -15.82
C GLY A 486 24.73 -60.38 -15.00
N ALA A 487 24.68 -60.73 -13.71
CA ALA A 487 25.83 -60.70 -12.80
C ALA A 487 26.16 -62.11 -12.29
N GLY A 488 27.45 -62.43 -12.20
CA GLY A 488 27.98 -63.70 -11.71
C GLY A 488 28.96 -63.48 -10.57
N GLN A 489 29.04 -64.43 -9.63
CA GLN A 489 29.97 -64.39 -8.49
C GLN A 489 29.85 -63.16 -7.56
N LEU A 490 28.68 -62.51 -7.47
CA LEU A 490 28.44 -61.55 -6.38
C LEU A 490 28.37 -62.34 -5.07
N GLY A 491 29.45 -62.31 -4.28
CA GLY A 491 29.58 -63.06 -3.03
C GLY A 491 28.50 -62.72 -1.99
N ARG A 492 28.25 -63.65 -1.07
CA ARG A 492 27.29 -63.55 0.04
C ARG A 492 27.49 -62.32 0.92
#